data_AF-A0A536BFI3-F1
#
_entry.id   AF-A0A536BFI3-F1
#
_cell.length_a   1.000
_cell.length_b   1.000
_cell.length_c   1.000
_cell.angle_alpha   90.00
_cell.angle_beta   90.00
_cell.angle_gamma   90.00
#
_symmetry.space_group_name_H-M   'P 1'
#
loop_
_entity.id
_entity.type
_entity.pdbx_description
1 polymer ?
#
loop_
_entity_poly.entity_id
_entity_poly.type
_entity_poly.pdbx_seq_one_letter_code
_entity_poly.pdbx_strand_id
1 'polypeptide(L)'
;LGFNPGVAGLGLLVAMYSVSAYEVGARRLVFLIVAGLGFVAGFVVFGVTGNPRSFAITVPSLFFAAAWLIGDYLRTRRAYVAQLEERAGRLERERDQDRRLAADEERTRIARELHDVVAHDVSVIAIQAGAARAVQLSKPEAAAKALGLIETTARETLIELNRLLGVLRSANGATPDRSPQPGIGQLASLVEELRAAGLEVDA
;
A
#
# COMPACT_ATOMS: atom_id res chain seq x y z
N LEU A 1 65.95 -19.77 19.24
CA LEU A 1 65.08 -19.30 18.13
C LEU A 1 64.18 -18.21 18.67
N GLY A 2 64.55 -16.95 18.42
CA GLY A 2 63.96 -15.76 19.05
C GLY A 2 62.58 -15.44 18.49
N PHE A 3 61.55 -15.67 19.29
CA PHE A 3 60.19 -15.21 18.99
C PHE A 3 60.13 -13.70 19.24
N ASN A 4 60.09 -12.92 18.17
CA ASN A 4 60.16 -11.47 18.24
C ASN A 4 58.73 -10.89 18.40
N PRO A 5 58.42 -10.19 19.52
CA PRO A 5 57.07 -9.76 19.88
C PRO A 5 56.42 -8.79 18.86
N GLY A 6 57.22 -8.13 18.01
CA GLY A 6 56.69 -7.28 16.93
C GLY A 6 55.92 -8.04 15.85
N VAL A 7 56.25 -9.32 15.60
CA VAL A 7 55.65 -10.12 14.52
C VAL A 7 54.22 -10.54 14.87
N ALA A 8 53.94 -10.77 16.16
CA ALA A 8 52.60 -11.06 16.65
C ALA A 8 51.67 -9.84 16.53
N GLY A 9 52.19 -8.63 16.79
CA GLY A 9 51.43 -7.38 16.61
C GLY A 9 51.14 -7.07 15.15
N LEU A 10 52.10 -7.30 14.25
CA LEU A 10 51.91 -7.14 12.81
C LEU A 10 50.91 -8.16 12.23
N GLY A 11 50.95 -9.41 12.71
CA GLY A 11 49.95 -10.41 12.37
C GLY A 11 48.53 -10.00 12.78
N LEU A 12 48.38 -9.41 13.97
CA LEU A 12 47.10 -8.89 14.47
C LEU A 12 46.59 -7.72 13.61
N LEU A 13 47.46 -6.79 13.22
CA LEU A 13 47.10 -5.65 12.37
C LEU A 13 46.70 -6.07 10.95
N VAL A 14 47.40 -7.04 10.36
CA VAL A 14 47.05 -7.59 9.04
C VAL A 14 45.72 -8.35 9.11
N ALA A 15 45.48 -9.10 10.19
CA ALA A 15 44.21 -9.80 10.41
C ALA A 15 43.05 -8.81 10.62
N MET A 16 43.31 -7.71 11.33
CA MET A 16 42.34 -6.64 11.61
C MET A 16 42.00 -5.82 10.36
N TYR A 17 43.00 -5.50 9.52
CA TYR A 17 42.79 -4.83 8.23
C TYR A 17 42.02 -5.71 7.24
N SER A 18 42.37 -7.00 7.19
CA SER A 18 41.74 -7.96 6.26
C SER A 18 40.26 -8.19 6.56
N VAL A 19 39.85 -8.22 7.84
CA VAL A 19 38.44 -8.42 8.20
C VAL A 19 37.64 -7.12 8.18
N SER A 20 38.28 -5.96 8.38
CA SER A 20 37.60 -4.68 8.14
C SER A 20 37.19 -4.50 6.67
N ALA A 21 37.87 -5.18 5.74
CA ALA A 21 37.75 -4.91 4.31
C ALA A 21 36.87 -5.88 3.52
N TYR A 22 36.57 -7.10 4.00
CA TYR A 22 35.88 -8.10 3.17
C TYR A 22 34.80 -8.93 3.88
N GLU A 23 33.60 -8.78 3.36
CA GLU A 23 32.27 -9.21 3.82
C GLU A 23 31.98 -10.73 3.89
N VAL A 24 31.15 -11.08 4.88
CA VAL A 24 30.17 -12.18 5.07
C VAL A 24 30.57 -13.67 4.88
N GLY A 25 30.19 -14.48 5.88
CA GLY A 25 29.97 -15.93 5.76
C GLY A 25 31.15 -16.80 6.20
N ALA A 26 31.81 -17.45 5.25
CA ALA A 26 32.83 -18.47 5.53
C ALA A 26 34.13 -17.88 6.12
N ARG A 27 34.53 -16.67 5.70
CA ARG A 27 35.77 -16.03 6.17
C ARG A 27 35.70 -15.56 7.62
N ARG A 28 34.50 -15.18 8.10
CA ARG A 28 34.27 -14.87 9.52
C ARG A 28 34.43 -16.12 10.39
N LEU A 29 33.96 -17.27 9.91
CA LEU A 29 34.12 -18.55 10.62
C LEU A 29 35.60 -18.94 10.69
N VAL A 30 36.33 -18.80 9.58
CA VAL A 30 37.78 -19.02 9.53
C VAL A 30 38.51 -18.09 10.52
N PHE A 31 38.10 -16.83 10.61
CA PHE A 31 38.71 -15.89 11.56
C PHE A 31 38.43 -16.27 13.02
N LEU A 32 37.20 -16.68 13.35
CA LEU A 32 36.86 -17.18 14.69
C LEU A 32 37.70 -18.41 15.05
N ILE A 33 37.90 -19.33 14.10
CA ILE A 33 38.74 -20.52 14.28
C ILE A 33 40.21 -20.12 14.50
N VAL A 34 40.74 -19.18 13.70
CA VAL A 34 42.13 -18.70 13.83
C VAL A 34 42.36 -17.94 15.14
N ALA A 35 41.41 -17.10 15.55
CA ALA A 35 41.46 -16.40 16.84
C ALA A 35 41.37 -17.38 18.02
N GLY A 36 40.50 -18.39 17.94
CA GLY A 36 40.39 -19.46 18.92
C GLY A 36 41.66 -20.30 19.02
N LEU A 37 42.26 -20.66 17.88
CA LEU A 37 43.55 -21.36 17.84
C LEU A 37 44.69 -20.51 18.42
N GLY A 38 44.72 -19.21 18.12
CA GLY A 38 45.68 -18.27 18.70
C GLY A 38 45.54 -18.15 20.21
N PHE A 39 44.30 -18.17 20.73
CA PHE A 39 44.02 -18.20 22.17
C PHE A 39 44.55 -19.47 22.83
N VAL A 40 44.22 -20.64 22.27
CA VAL A 40 44.69 -21.94 22.80
C VAL A 40 46.22 -22.01 22.79
N ALA A 41 46.86 -21.57 21.70
CA ALA A 41 48.31 -21.53 21.61
C ALA A 41 48.94 -20.58 22.65
N GLY A 42 48.39 -19.38 22.83
CA GLY A 42 48.85 -18.42 23.84
C GLY A 42 48.69 -18.94 25.28
N PHE A 43 47.57 -19.62 25.56
CA PHE A 43 47.30 -20.25 26.85
C PHE A 43 48.26 -21.41 27.15
N VAL A 44 48.51 -22.27 26.16
CA VAL A 44 49.49 -23.37 26.27
C VAL A 44 50.90 -22.81 26.51
N VAL A 45 51.32 -21.79 25.77
CA VAL A 45 52.63 -21.15 25.96
C VAL A 45 52.76 -20.56 27.36
N PHE A 46 51.72 -19.88 27.87
CA PHE A 46 51.71 -19.36 29.24
C PHE A 46 51.83 -20.47 30.28
N GLY A 47 51.05 -21.54 30.15
CA GLY A 47 51.08 -22.70 31.06
C GLY A 47 52.43 -23.42 31.06
N VAL A 48 53.14 -23.46 29.92
CA VAL A 48 54.44 -24.12 29.79
C VAL A 48 55.60 -23.24 30.27
N THR A 49 55.55 -21.91 30.06
CA THR A 49 56.68 -21.01 30.36
C THR A 49 56.59 -20.24 31.68
N GLY A 50 55.39 -20.13 32.29
CA GLY A 50 55.20 -19.41 33.56
C GLY A 50 55.58 -17.92 33.52
N ASN A 51 55.73 -17.34 32.33
CA ASN A 51 56.29 -16.00 32.16
C ASN A 51 55.20 -14.92 32.34
N PRO A 52 55.34 -13.99 33.30
CA PRO A 52 54.34 -12.95 33.56
C PRO A 52 54.16 -11.97 32.39
N ARG A 53 55.15 -11.84 31.48
CA ARG A 53 55.01 -11.04 30.26
C ARG A 53 53.99 -11.63 29.28
N SER A 54 53.84 -12.96 29.25
CA SER A 54 52.87 -13.62 28.37
C SER A 54 51.43 -13.29 28.79
N PHE A 55 51.18 -13.28 30.11
CA PHE A 55 49.88 -12.89 30.69
C PHE A 55 49.50 -11.45 30.34
N ALA A 56 50.46 -10.52 30.43
CA ALA A 56 50.28 -9.11 30.13
C ALA A 56 49.91 -8.83 28.66
N ILE A 57 50.18 -9.77 27.75
CA ILE A 57 49.83 -9.64 26.32
C ILE A 57 48.53 -10.40 26.02
N THR A 58 48.40 -11.64 26.51
CA THR A 58 47.26 -12.51 26.18
C THR A 58 45.92 -11.95 26.67
N VAL A 59 45.87 -11.40 27.89
CA VAL A 59 44.61 -10.92 28.47
C VAL A 59 44.06 -9.67 27.76
N PRO A 60 44.84 -8.60 27.52
CA PRO A 60 44.33 -7.45 26.76
C PRO A 60 43.94 -7.82 25.32
N SER A 61 44.70 -8.69 24.65
CA SER A 61 44.36 -9.16 23.31
C SER A 61 43.01 -9.87 23.27
N LEU A 62 42.63 -10.61 24.33
CA LEU A 62 41.31 -11.23 24.44
C LEU A 62 40.19 -10.18 24.52
N PHE A 63 40.36 -9.15 25.35
CA PHE A 63 39.38 -8.07 25.47
C PHE A 63 39.23 -7.29 24.15
N PHE A 64 40.34 -6.99 23.48
CA PHE A 64 40.31 -6.36 22.15
C PHE A 64 39.60 -7.24 21.11
N ALA A 65 39.90 -8.54 21.08
CA ALA A 65 39.24 -9.47 20.17
C ALA A 65 37.72 -9.58 20.46
N ALA A 66 37.33 -9.67 21.73
CA ALA A 66 35.93 -9.71 22.13
C ALA A 66 35.19 -8.42 21.78
N ALA A 67 35.76 -7.25 22.11
CA ALA A 67 35.18 -5.95 21.78
C ALA A 67 35.01 -5.78 20.27
N TRP A 68 35.99 -6.23 19.49
CA TRP A 68 35.93 -6.16 18.04
C TRP A 68 34.88 -7.13 17.45
N LEU A 69 34.78 -8.37 17.94
CA LEU A 69 33.74 -9.32 17.54
C LEU A 69 32.33 -8.80 17.85
N ILE A 70 32.14 -8.17 19.01
CA ILE A 70 30.87 -7.55 19.39
C ILE A 70 30.56 -6.38 18.46
N GLY A 71 31.56 -5.54 18.14
CA GLY A 71 31.42 -4.42 17.21
C GLY A 71 31.01 -4.88 15.81
N ASP A 72 31.67 -5.89 15.26
CA ASP A 72 31.35 -6.48 13.96
C ASP A 72 29.96 -7.11 13.93
N TYR A 73 29.60 -7.86 14.99
CA TYR A 73 28.27 -8.44 15.13
C TYR A 73 27.17 -7.37 15.17
N LEU A 74 27.36 -6.32 15.96
CA LEU A 74 26.42 -5.21 16.04
C LEU A 74 26.33 -4.43 14.72
N ARG A 75 27.45 -4.21 14.03
CA ARG A 75 27.47 -3.57 12.70
C ARG A 75 26.68 -4.37 11.69
N THR A 76 26.95 -5.68 11.59
CA THR A 76 26.24 -6.58 10.69
C THR A 76 24.75 -6.64 11.02
N ARG A 77 24.41 -6.74 12.31
CA ARG A 77 23.02 -6.77 12.76
C ARG A 77 22.28 -5.48 12.43
N ARG A 78 22.91 -4.32 12.61
CA ARG A 78 22.34 -3.01 12.24
C ARG A 78 22.11 -2.90 10.73
N ALA A 79 23.09 -3.33 9.92
CA ALA A 79 22.94 -3.32 8.47
C ALA A 79 21.79 -4.23 8.00
N TYR A 80 21.65 -5.41 8.60
CA TYR A 80 20.56 -6.34 8.29
C TYR A 80 19.18 -5.77 8.68
N VAL A 81 19.07 -5.17 9.87
CA VAL A 81 17.83 -4.52 10.31
C VAL A 81 17.48 -3.34 9.41
N ALA A 82 18.44 -2.50 9.04
CA ALA A 82 18.22 -1.39 8.12
C ALA A 82 17.72 -1.87 6.74
N GLN A 83 18.27 -2.98 6.22
CA GLN A 83 17.78 -3.58 4.98
C GLN A 83 16.36 -4.12 5.11
N LEU A 84 15.99 -4.70 6.26
CA LEU A 84 14.62 -5.16 6.51
C LEU A 84 13.64 -3.98 6.61
N GLU A 85 14.02 -2.92 7.31
CA GLU A 85 13.22 -1.69 7.42
C GLU A 85 13.01 -1.04 6.05
N GLU A 86 14.06 -0.98 5.23
CA GLU A 86 13.96 -0.45 3.87
C GLU A 86 13.03 -1.31 3.00
N ARG A 87 13.13 -2.64 3.08
CA ARG A 87 12.23 -3.56 2.36
C ARG A 87 10.79 -3.44 2.83
N ALA A 88 10.56 -3.35 4.14
CA ALA A 88 9.23 -3.14 4.71
C ALA A 88 8.63 -1.82 4.23
N GLY A 89 9.39 -0.73 4.27
CA GLY A 89 8.95 0.58 3.79
C GLY A 89 8.71 0.62 2.27
N ARG A 90 9.44 -0.18 1.47
CA ARG A 90 9.15 -0.34 0.03
C ARG A 90 7.83 -1.08 -0.20
N LEU A 91 7.61 -2.20 0.49
CA LEU A 91 6.38 -2.99 0.38
C LEU A 91 5.15 -2.22 0.85
N GLU A 92 5.27 -1.39 1.88
CA GLU A 92 4.17 -0.51 2.32
C GLU A 92 3.81 0.51 1.23
N ARG A 93 4.81 1.16 0.61
CA ARG A 93 4.57 2.11 -0.49
C ARG A 93 3.97 1.45 -1.72
N GLU A 94 4.45 0.26 -2.09
CA GLU A 94 3.90 -0.52 -3.20
C GLU A 94 2.44 -0.90 -2.92
N ARG A 95 2.12 -1.40 -1.72
CA ARG A 95 0.73 -1.70 -1.32
C ARG A 95 -0.18 -0.49 -1.38
N ASP A 96 0.30 0.68 -0.96
CA ASP A 96 -0.51 1.89 -1.02
C ASP A 96 -0.73 2.38 -2.45
N GLN A 97 0.25 2.18 -3.34
CA GLN A 97 0.09 2.45 -4.76
C GLN A 97 -0.90 1.47 -5.40
N ASP A 98 -0.77 0.17 -5.15
CA ASP A 98 -1.68 -0.86 -5.67
C ASP A 98 -3.12 -0.62 -5.22
N ARG A 99 -3.33 -0.23 -3.95
CA ARG A 99 -4.66 0.13 -3.44
C ARG A 99 -5.28 1.31 -4.18
N ARG A 100 -4.48 2.34 -4.49
CA ARG A 100 -4.95 3.52 -5.24
C ARG A 100 -5.30 3.16 -6.67
N LEU A 101 -4.44 2.39 -7.34
CA LEU A 101 -4.68 1.90 -8.70
C LEU A 101 -5.94 1.05 -8.75
N ALA A 102 -6.10 0.10 -7.84
CA ALA A 102 -7.31 -0.74 -7.76
C ALA A 102 -8.58 0.10 -7.51
N ALA A 103 -8.51 1.12 -6.66
CA ALA A 103 -9.65 2.01 -6.42
C ALA A 103 -10.02 2.84 -7.66
N ASP A 104 -9.05 3.33 -8.42
CA ASP A 104 -9.29 4.10 -9.64
C ASP A 104 -9.77 3.23 -10.80
N GLU A 105 -9.25 2.00 -10.93
CA GLU A 105 -9.78 0.99 -11.86
C GLU A 105 -11.24 0.67 -11.55
N GLU A 106 -11.57 0.48 -10.27
CA GLU A 106 -12.94 0.21 -9.83
C GLU A 106 -13.88 1.36 -10.13
N ARG A 107 -13.47 2.61 -9.83
CA ARG A 107 -14.25 3.81 -10.20
C ARG A 107 -14.53 3.88 -11.69
N THR A 108 -13.54 3.54 -12.51
CA THR A 108 -13.67 3.55 -13.97
C THR A 108 -14.57 2.42 -14.48
N ARG A 109 -14.56 1.26 -13.83
CA ARG A 109 -15.47 0.14 -14.11
C ARG A 109 -16.92 0.55 -13.80
N ILE A 110 -17.15 1.08 -12.61
CA ILE A 110 -18.47 1.53 -12.16
C ILE A 110 -19.01 2.63 -13.08
N ALA A 111 -18.18 3.61 -13.47
CA ALA A 111 -18.60 4.66 -14.39
C ALA A 111 -19.05 4.10 -15.75
N ARG A 112 -18.41 3.05 -16.26
CA ARG A 112 -18.81 2.38 -17.50
C ARG A 112 -20.11 1.59 -17.34
N GLU A 113 -20.24 0.82 -16.27
CA GLU A 113 -21.49 0.10 -15.97
C GLU A 113 -22.68 1.06 -15.84
N LEU A 114 -22.48 2.19 -15.14
CA LEU A 114 -23.48 3.26 -15.05
C LEU A 114 -23.80 3.87 -16.41
N HIS A 115 -22.77 4.16 -17.23
CA HIS A 115 -22.97 4.73 -18.56
C HIS A 115 -23.74 3.78 -19.48
N ASP A 116 -23.46 2.48 -19.43
CA ASP A 116 -24.11 1.49 -20.27
C ASP A 116 -25.60 1.35 -19.93
N VAL A 117 -25.94 1.32 -18.64
CA VAL A 117 -27.35 1.30 -18.18
C VAL A 117 -28.08 2.57 -18.64
N VAL A 118 -27.49 3.75 -18.39
CA VAL A 118 -28.11 5.03 -18.78
C VAL A 118 -28.26 5.16 -20.29
N ALA A 119 -27.22 4.79 -21.06
CA ALA A 119 -27.24 4.87 -22.51
C ALA A 119 -28.32 3.96 -23.11
N HIS A 120 -28.52 2.78 -22.51
CA HIS A 120 -29.57 1.85 -22.90
C HIS A 120 -30.96 2.46 -22.70
N ASP A 121 -31.26 2.93 -21.48
CA ASP A 121 -32.59 3.48 -21.14
C ASP A 121 -32.92 4.74 -21.95
N VAL A 122 -31.94 5.62 -22.13
CA VAL A 122 -32.10 6.82 -22.97
C VAL A 122 -32.37 6.44 -24.43
N SER A 123 -31.73 5.38 -24.95
CA SER A 123 -31.99 4.89 -26.30
C SER A 123 -33.42 4.36 -26.43
N VAL A 124 -33.92 3.61 -25.44
CA VAL A 124 -35.30 3.12 -25.41
C VAL A 124 -36.29 4.29 -25.38
N ILE A 125 -36.07 5.29 -24.53
CA ILE A 125 -36.89 6.50 -24.45
C ILE A 125 -36.89 7.24 -25.79
N ALA A 126 -35.73 7.41 -26.44
CA ALA A 126 -35.64 8.09 -27.73
C ALA A 126 -36.43 7.38 -28.84
N ILE A 127 -36.36 6.04 -28.88
CA ILE A 127 -37.12 5.22 -29.82
C ILE A 127 -38.63 5.35 -29.55
N GLN A 128 -39.07 5.24 -28.29
CA GLN A 128 -40.47 5.38 -27.91
C GLN A 128 -41.02 6.78 -28.20
N ALA A 129 -40.23 7.82 -27.95
CA ALA A 129 -40.60 9.20 -28.26
C ALA A 129 -40.73 9.43 -29.77
N GLY A 130 -39.83 8.84 -30.56
CA GLY A 130 -39.93 8.83 -32.02
C GLY A 130 -41.19 8.14 -32.53
N ALA A 131 -41.55 6.99 -31.94
CA ALA A 131 -42.76 6.26 -32.27
C ALA A 131 -44.03 7.03 -31.89
N ALA A 132 -44.07 7.64 -30.70
CA ALA A 132 -45.18 8.47 -30.25
C ALA A 132 -45.42 9.65 -31.22
N ARG A 133 -44.34 10.36 -31.60
CA ARG A 133 -44.40 11.46 -32.56
C ARG A 133 -44.90 11.03 -33.94
N ALA A 134 -44.52 9.83 -34.40
CA ALA A 134 -44.94 9.32 -35.71
C ALA A 134 -46.44 9.00 -35.80
N VAL A 135 -47.07 8.64 -34.68
CA VAL A 135 -48.49 8.21 -34.65
C VAL A 135 -49.41 9.21 -33.95
N GLN A 136 -48.89 10.33 -33.47
CA GLN A 136 -49.62 11.29 -32.62
C GLN A 136 -50.95 11.79 -33.23
N LEU A 137 -50.97 12.05 -34.55
CA LEU A 137 -52.16 12.56 -35.24
C LEU A 137 -53.11 11.43 -35.69
N SER A 138 -52.57 10.24 -35.99
CA SER A 138 -53.34 9.14 -36.57
C SER A 138 -53.87 8.15 -35.53
N LYS A 139 -53.18 7.99 -34.41
CA LYS A 139 -53.51 7.08 -33.30
C LYS A 139 -53.15 7.73 -31.95
N PRO A 140 -53.95 8.70 -31.47
CA PRO A 140 -53.64 9.44 -30.25
C PRO A 140 -53.55 8.55 -29.00
N GLU A 141 -54.38 7.50 -28.89
CA GLU A 141 -54.31 6.53 -27.79
C GLU A 141 -52.97 5.76 -27.77
N ALA A 142 -52.43 5.41 -28.94
CA ALA A 142 -51.15 4.73 -29.05
C ALA A 142 -49.98 5.66 -28.68
N ALA A 143 -50.06 6.94 -29.06
CA ALA A 143 -49.10 7.96 -28.65
C ALA A 143 -49.14 8.19 -27.13
N ALA A 144 -50.34 8.29 -26.54
CA ALA A 144 -50.50 8.42 -25.09
C ALA A 144 -49.90 7.23 -24.33
N LYS A 145 -50.12 5.99 -24.82
CA LYS A 145 -49.52 4.79 -24.23
C LYS A 145 -47.98 4.81 -24.31
N ALA A 146 -47.40 5.24 -25.43
CA ALA A 146 -45.96 5.36 -25.58
C ALA A 146 -45.36 6.41 -24.63
N LEU A 147 -46.04 7.55 -24.43
CA LEU A 147 -45.63 8.56 -23.46
C LEU A 147 -45.68 8.05 -22.01
N GLY A 148 -46.70 7.25 -21.65
CA GLY A 148 -46.77 6.62 -20.33
C GLY A 148 -45.64 5.60 -20.08
N LEU A 149 -45.22 4.87 -21.12
CA LEU A 149 -44.06 3.97 -21.04
C LEU A 149 -42.75 4.75 -20.84
N ILE A 150 -42.59 5.89 -21.52
CA ILE A 150 -41.43 6.79 -21.31
C ILE A 150 -41.40 7.30 -19.86
N GLU A 151 -42.54 7.74 -19.33
CA GLU A 151 -42.61 8.22 -17.94
C GLU A 151 -42.21 7.12 -16.95
N THR A 152 -42.75 5.92 -17.14
CA THR A 152 -42.44 4.76 -16.27
C THR A 152 -40.95 4.43 -16.32
N THR A 153 -40.40 4.30 -17.53
CA THR A 153 -38.98 3.99 -17.74
C THR A 153 -38.08 5.06 -17.12
N ALA A 154 -38.37 6.34 -17.34
CA ALA A 154 -37.59 7.44 -16.78
C ALA A 154 -37.62 7.45 -15.24
N ARG A 155 -38.78 7.18 -14.62
CA ARG A 155 -38.90 7.09 -13.15
C ARG A 155 -38.10 5.91 -12.60
N GLU A 156 -38.16 4.75 -13.24
CA GLU A 156 -37.41 3.55 -12.85
C GLU A 156 -35.89 3.78 -12.94
N THR A 157 -35.39 4.31 -14.06
CA THR A 157 -33.97 4.64 -14.24
C THR A 157 -33.48 5.63 -13.18
N LEU A 158 -34.26 6.66 -12.85
CA LEU A 158 -33.89 7.63 -11.80
C LEU A 158 -33.82 7.00 -10.41
N ILE A 159 -34.68 6.03 -10.10
CA ILE A 159 -34.63 5.29 -8.82
C ILE A 159 -33.37 4.41 -8.78
N GLU A 160 -33.06 3.72 -9.87
CA GLU A 160 -31.90 2.84 -9.96
C GLU A 160 -30.59 3.61 -9.84
N LEU A 161 -30.46 4.74 -10.55
CA LEU A 161 -29.32 5.66 -10.43
C LEU A 161 -29.12 6.18 -9.02
N ASN A 162 -30.20 6.61 -8.35
CA ASN A 162 -30.13 7.10 -6.97
C ASN A 162 -29.73 6.00 -5.98
N ARG A 163 -30.17 4.76 -6.18
CA ARG A 163 -29.74 3.61 -5.37
C ARG A 163 -28.25 3.34 -5.55
N LEU A 164 -27.76 3.30 -6.79
CA LEU A 164 -26.35 3.08 -7.09
C LEU A 164 -25.47 4.21 -6.51
N LEU A 165 -25.86 5.48 -6.67
CA LEU A 165 -25.18 6.62 -6.06
C LEU A 165 -25.20 6.57 -4.52
N GLY A 166 -26.28 6.10 -3.91
CA GLY A 166 -26.39 5.89 -2.47
C GLY A 166 -25.40 4.86 -1.92
N VAL A 167 -25.21 3.76 -2.64
CA VAL A 167 -24.22 2.72 -2.30
C VAL A 167 -22.79 3.28 -2.40
N LEU A 168 -22.48 4.03 -3.46
CA LEU A 168 -21.15 4.64 -3.66
C LEU A 168 -20.81 5.70 -2.61
N ARG A 169 -21.80 6.50 -2.18
CA ARG A 169 -21.62 7.51 -1.12
C ARG A 169 -21.32 6.87 0.23
N SER A 170 -21.99 5.76 0.53
CA SER A 170 -21.78 5.00 1.77
C SER A 170 -20.42 4.29 1.78
N ALA A 171 -19.98 3.75 0.66
CA ALA A 171 -18.70 3.05 0.54
C ALA A 171 -17.47 3.98 0.64
N ASN A 172 -17.58 5.23 0.19
CA ASN A 172 -16.47 6.21 0.25
C ASN A 172 -16.25 6.84 1.64
N GLY A 173 -16.97 6.39 2.69
CA GLY A 173 -16.85 6.97 4.02
C GLY A 173 -17.22 8.45 4.09
N ALA A 174 -17.85 8.98 3.03
CA ALA A 174 -18.42 10.31 3.04
C ALA A 174 -19.48 10.31 4.14
N THR A 175 -19.23 11.08 5.19
CA THR A 175 -20.26 11.38 6.19
C THR A 175 -21.50 11.80 5.41
N PRO A 176 -22.67 11.18 5.65
CA PRO A 176 -23.85 11.54 4.91
C PRO A 176 -24.03 13.04 5.10
N ASP A 177 -23.94 13.80 4.01
CA ASP A 177 -24.27 15.21 4.03
C ASP A 177 -25.73 15.27 4.48
N ARG A 178 -25.92 15.59 5.76
CA ARG A 178 -27.23 15.75 6.39
C ARG A 178 -27.84 17.09 5.99
N SER A 179 -27.65 17.47 4.72
CA SER A 179 -28.51 18.46 4.09
C SER A 179 -29.94 17.94 4.29
N PRO A 180 -30.82 18.72 4.95
CA PRO A 180 -32.16 18.26 5.27
C PRO A 180 -32.83 17.82 3.99
N GLN A 181 -33.42 16.62 3.99
CA GLN A 181 -34.25 16.17 2.87
C GLN A 181 -35.26 17.28 2.56
N PRO A 182 -35.51 17.57 1.26
CA PRO A 182 -36.53 18.51 0.84
C PRO A 182 -37.80 18.35 1.66
N GLY A 183 -38.05 19.31 2.56
CA GLY A 183 -39.19 19.25 3.45
C GLY A 183 -40.47 19.55 2.68
N ILE A 184 -41.62 19.22 3.27
CA ILE A 184 -42.95 19.42 2.66
C ILE A 184 -43.19 20.87 2.20
N GLY A 185 -42.47 21.86 2.77
CA GLY A 185 -42.52 23.26 2.30
C GLY A 185 -41.90 23.51 0.91
N GLN A 186 -41.10 22.61 0.36
CA GLN A 186 -40.49 22.73 -0.97
C GLN A 186 -41.35 22.11 -2.09
N LEU A 187 -42.42 21.39 -1.72
CA LEU A 187 -43.42 20.90 -2.68
C LEU A 187 -44.13 22.04 -3.40
N ALA A 188 -44.39 23.16 -2.71
CA ALA A 188 -45.03 24.33 -3.31
C ALA A 188 -44.18 24.90 -4.47
N SER A 189 -42.88 25.09 -4.25
CA SER A 189 -41.98 25.56 -5.31
C SER A 189 -41.85 24.58 -6.48
N LEU A 190 -41.88 23.27 -6.21
CA LEU A 190 -41.83 22.24 -7.26
C LEU A 190 -43.12 22.21 -8.10
N VAL A 191 -44.27 22.40 -7.45
CA VAL A 191 -45.58 22.52 -8.12
C VAL A 191 -45.64 23.81 -8.96
N GLU A 192 -45.10 24.93 -8.45
CA GLU A 192 -44.99 26.18 -9.21
C GLU A 192 -44.11 26.00 -10.46
N GLU A 193 -42.98 25.28 -10.34
CA GLU A 193 -42.04 25.05 -11.44
C GLU A 193 -42.63 24.10 -12.51
N LEU A 194 -43.35 23.05 -12.08
CA LEU A 194 -44.09 22.15 -12.97
C LEU A 194 -45.27 22.86 -13.67
N ARG A 195 -45.96 23.77 -12.97
CA ARG A 195 -47.03 24.59 -13.54
C ARG A 195 -46.48 25.62 -14.54
N ALA A 196 -45.31 26.19 -14.26
CA ALA A 196 -44.59 27.06 -15.20
C ALA A 196 -44.11 26.30 -16.46
N ALA A 197 -43.88 24.98 -16.34
CA ALA A 197 -43.61 24.09 -17.47
C ALA A 197 -44.89 23.64 -18.23
N GLY A 198 -46.07 24.13 -17.83
CA GLY A 198 -47.34 23.92 -18.55
C GLY A 198 -48.10 22.64 -18.19
N LEU A 199 -47.73 21.97 -17.09
CA LEU A 199 -48.49 20.82 -16.56
C LEU A 199 -49.57 21.33 -15.59
N GLU A 200 -50.84 20.99 -15.85
CA GLU A 200 -51.91 21.19 -14.88
C GLU A 200 -51.76 20.18 -13.74
N VAL A 201 -51.60 20.69 -12.52
CA VAL A 201 -51.47 19.90 -11.29
C VAL A 201 -52.72 20.17 -10.45
N ASP A 202 -53.59 19.17 -10.34
CA ASP A 202 -54.77 19.20 -9.46
C ASP A 202 -54.35 18.99 -8.00
N ALA A 203 -55.01 19.71 -7.09
CA ALA A 203 -54.71 19.75 -5.66
C ALA A 203 -55.28 18.55 -4.88
#